data_AF-M2X8Z1-F1
#
_entry.id   AF-M2X8Z1-F1
#
_cell.length_a   1.000
_cell.length_b   1.000
_cell.length_c   1.000
_cell.angle_alpha   90.00
_cell.angle_beta   90.00
_cell.angle_gamma   90.00
#
_symmetry.space_group_name_H-M   'P 1'
#
loop_
_entity.id
_entity.type
_entity.pdbx_description
1 polymer ?
#
loop_
_entity_poly.entity_id
_entity_poly.type
_entity_poly.pdbx_seq_one_letter_code
_entity_poly.pdbx_strand_id
1 'polypeptide(L)' 'MDTRIEEIDYWTRLENLLKQYLSESQVRRILRTLERKHTSLVDSISIDEMEELLRKSQGGGPVGSDKSSR' A
#
# COMPACT_ATOMS: atom_id res chain seq x y z
N MET A 1 2.15 19.54 -1.73
CA MET A 1 3.26 18.73 -2.26
C MET A 1 3.25 17.41 -1.50
N ASP A 2 2.13 16.69 -1.49
CA ASP A 2 1.63 15.77 -2.52
C ASP A 2 2.39 14.43 -2.51
N THR A 3 2.13 13.64 -1.47
CA THR A 3 2.36 12.19 -1.37
C THR A 3 1.82 11.43 -2.60
N ARG A 4 0.86 12.00 -3.32
CA ARG A 4 0.37 11.48 -4.61
C ARG A 4 1.42 11.43 -5.72
N ILE A 5 2.47 12.27 -5.67
CA ILE A 5 3.55 12.27 -6.66
C ILE A 5 4.56 11.13 -6.40
N GLU A 6 4.65 10.59 -5.16
CA GLU A 6 5.58 9.49 -4.83
C GLU A 6 5.07 8.10 -5.25
N GLU A 7 3.75 7.86 -5.28
CA GLU A 7 3.19 6.55 -5.65
C GLU A 7 3.27 6.23 -7.15
N ILE A 8 3.09 7.24 -8.02
CA ILE A 8 3.26 7.09 -9.48
C ILE A 8 4.73 6.77 -9.82
N ASP A 9 5.67 7.27 -9.00
CA ASP A 9 7.10 7.07 -9.17
C ASP A 9 7.53 5.63 -8.82
N TYR A 10 6.88 4.98 -7.85
CA TYR A 10 7.20 3.60 -7.45
C TYR A 10 7.04 2.57 -8.58
N TRP A 11 5.88 2.56 -9.24
CA TRP A 11 5.60 1.60 -10.32
C TRP A 11 6.50 1.81 -11.54
N THR A 12 6.76 3.08 -11.86
CA THR A 12 7.64 3.47 -12.97
C THR A 12 9.08 3.04 -12.71
N ARG A 13 9.60 3.23 -11.49
CA ARG A 13 10.94 2.77 -11.09
C ARG A 13 11.05 1.25 -11.11
N LEU A 14 10.04 0.54 -10.62
CA LEU A 14 10.00 -0.92 -10.64
C LEU A 14 10.00 -1.47 -12.07
N GLU A 15 9.21 -0.88 -12.97
CA GLU A 15 9.21 -1.24 -14.39
C GLU A 15 10.60 -1.05 -15.02
N ASN A 16 11.24 0.10 -14.78
CA ASN A 16 12.57 0.40 -15.30
C ASN A 16 13.65 -0.57 -14.78
N LEU A 17 13.54 -1.01 -13.53
CA LEU A 17 14.43 -2.01 -12.96
C LEU A 17 14.20 -3.39 -13.61
N LEU A 18 12.94 -3.83 -13.71
CA LEU A 18 12.60 -5.15 -14.25
C LEU A 18 13.02 -5.29 -15.73
N LYS A 19 12.90 -4.21 -16.51
CA LYS A 19 13.35 -4.17 -17.92
C LYS A 19 14.85 -4.40 -18.10
N GLN A 20 15.68 -4.21 -17.06
CA GLN A 20 17.12 -4.50 -17.13
C GLN A 20 17.43 -6.00 -17.11
N TYR A 21 16.51 -6.84 -16.61
CA TYR A 21 16.77 -8.25 -16.34
C TYR A 21 15.79 -9.21 -17.03
N LEU A 22 14.64 -8.70 -17.52
CA LEU A 22 13.55 -9.52 -18.04
C LEU A 22 13.05 -9.03 -19.40
N SER A 23 12.50 -9.96 -20.17
CA SER A 23 11.78 -9.61 -21.40
C SER A 23 10.52 -8.81 -21.10
N GLU A 24 10.11 -7.96 -22.05
CA GLU A 24 8.95 -7.08 -21.91
C GLU A 24 7.65 -7.85 -21.58
N SER A 25 7.51 -9.08 -22.08
CA SER A 25 6.35 -9.95 -21.76
C SER A 25 6.35 -10.42 -20.30
N GLN A 26 7.52 -10.75 -19.75
CA GLN A 26 7.69 -11.12 -18.34
C GLN A 26 7.44 -9.92 -17.43
N VAL A 27 8.00 -8.75 -17.77
CA VAL A 27 7.77 -7.50 -17.04
C VAL A 27 6.27 -7.18 -16.98
N ARG A 28 5.57 -7.19 -18.12
CA ARG A 28 4.12 -6.96 -18.19
C ARG A 28 3.29 -7.97 -17.39
N ARG A 29 3.73 -9.23 -17.29
CA ARG A 29 3.04 -10.26 -16.50
C ARG A 29 3.25 -10.05 -15.00
N ILE A 30 4.46 -9.66 -14.60
CA ILE A 30 4.80 -9.38 -13.20
C ILE A 30 4.05 -8.15 -12.71
N LEU A 31 4.11 -7.02 -13.45
CA LEU A 31 3.44 -5.78 -13.07
C LEU A 31 1.93 -5.98 -12.91
N ARG A 32 1.25 -6.61 -13.88
CA ARG A 32 -0.19 -6.94 -13.76
C ARG A 32 -0.53 -7.86 -12.59
N THR A 33 0.40 -8.68 -12.13
CA THR A 33 0.18 -9.55 -10.97
C THR A 33 0.33 -8.75 -9.68
N LEU A 34 1.34 -7.88 -9.62
CA LEU A 34 1.59 -7.02 -8.48
C LEU A 34 0.48 -5.98 -8.30
N GLU A 35 0.03 -5.33 -9.38
CA GLU A 35 -1.10 -4.38 -9.36
C GLU A 35 -2.36 -5.03 -8.80
N ARG A 36 -2.74 -6.22 -9.31
CA ARG A 36 -3.92 -6.93 -8.82
C ARG A 36 -3.81 -7.32 -7.35
N LYS A 37 -2.64 -7.76 -6.89
CA LYS A 37 -2.41 -8.06 -5.48
C LYS A 37 -2.46 -6.80 -4.62
N HIS A 38 -1.89 -5.69 -5.10
CA HIS A 38 -1.92 -4.41 -4.41
C HIS A 38 -3.35 -3.89 -4.26
N THR A 39 -4.12 -3.81 -5.34
CA THR A 39 -5.53 -3.42 -5.31
C THR A 39 -6.33 -4.34 -4.38
N SER A 40 -6.18 -5.66 -4.51
CA SER A 40 -6.88 -6.60 -3.63
C SER A 40 -6.52 -6.42 -2.16
N LEU A 41 -5.26 -6.09 -1.83
CA LEU A 41 -4.85 -5.82 -0.46
C LEU A 41 -5.47 -4.53 0.03
N VAL A 42 -5.33 -3.43 -0.72
CA VAL A 42 -5.91 -2.13 -0.37
C VAL A 42 -7.43 -2.21 -0.17
N ASP A 43 -8.13 -2.89 -1.07
CA ASP A 43 -9.58 -3.08 -1.00
C ASP A 43 -10.00 -3.97 0.18
N SER A 44 -9.11 -4.86 0.64
CA SER A 44 -9.36 -5.74 1.79
C SER A 44 -9.07 -5.12 3.15
N ILE A 45 -8.37 -3.97 3.18
CA ILE A 45 -8.10 -3.27 4.44
C ILE A 45 -9.41 -2.68 4.95
N SER A 46 -9.88 -3.20 6.08
CA SER A 46 -11.02 -2.65 6.80
C SER A 46 -10.70 -1.27 7.39
N ILE A 47 -11.72 -0.46 7.66
CA ILE A 47 -11.54 0.85 8.33
C ILE A 47 -10.78 0.67 9.65
N ASP A 48 -11.09 -0.38 10.41
CA ASP A 48 -10.42 -0.71 11.67
C ASP A 48 -8.91 -0.99 11.49
N GLU A 49 -8.51 -1.64 10.40
CA GLU A 49 -7.10 -1.88 10.07
C GLU A 49 -6.40 -0.61 9.57
N MET A 50 -7.10 0.27 8.83
CA MET A 50 -6.56 1.59 8.47
C MET A 50 -6.28 2.42 9.72
N GLU A 51 -7.20 2.43 10.69
CA GLU A 51 -7.04 3.13 11.96
C GLU A 51 -5.84 2.59 12.77
N GLU A 52 -5.65 1.27 12.79
CA GLU A 52 -4.51 0.64 13.46
C GLU A 52 -3.18 0.92 12.75
N LEU A 53 -3.15 0.96 11.42
CA LEU A 53 -1.96 1.33 10.64
C LEU A 53 -1.56 2.79 10.88
N LEU A 54 -2.53 3.71 10.95
CA LEU A 54 -2.30 5.11 11.27
C LEU A 54 -1.77 5.29 12.71
N ARG A 55 -2.32 4.50 13.66
CA ARG A 55 -1.88 4.48 15.07
C ARG A 55 -0.46 3.96 15.24
N LYS A 56 -0.03 3.00 14.42
CA LYS A 56 1.36 2.49 14.41
C LYS A 56 2.34 3.46 13.76
N SER A 57 1.88 4.28 12.81
CA SER A 57 2.69 5.28 12.12
C SER A 57 2.98 6.52 12.98
N GLN A 58 2.15 6.83 13.98
CA GLN A 58 2.33 7.95 14.90
C GLN A 58 2.46 7.38 16.31
N GLY A 59 3.66 7.28 16.88
CA GLY A 59 3.83 6.79 18.24
C GLY A 59 2.99 7.60 19.24
N GLY A 60 1.85 7.05 19.70
CA GLY A 60 0.97 7.78 20.61
C GLY A 60 -0.37 7.12 20.93
N GLY A 61 -0.34 6.09 21.80
CA GLY A 61 -1.43 5.78 22.74
C GLY A 61 -2.60 4.91 22.23
N PRO A 62 -3.14 4.00 23.07
CA PRO A 62 -4.33 3.24 22.73
C PRO A 62 -5.52 4.18 22.64
N VAL A 63 -6.27 4.14 21.53
CA VAL A 63 -7.67 4.57 21.52
C VAL A 63 -8.44 3.50 22.29
N GLY A 64 -8.30 3.53 23.62
CA GLY A 64 -9.19 2.87 24.53
C GLY A 64 -10.56 3.46 24.27
N SER A 65 -11.42 2.65 23.65
CA SER A 65 -12.85 2.90 23.66
C SER A 65 -13.28 2.92 25.11
N ASP A 66 -13.35 4.11 25.70
CA ASP A 66 -14.10 4.32 26.93
C ASP A 66 -15.59 4.20 26.60
N LYS A 67 -16.02 2.96 26.40
CA LYS A 67 -17.39 2.51 26.56
C LYS A 67 -17.41 1.66 27.82
N SER A 68 -17.41 2.32 28.97
CA SER A 68 -17.76 1.69 30.23
C SER A 68 -18.44 2.69 31.16
N SER A 69 -19.77 2.61 31.14
CA SER A 69 -20.64 2.71 32.31
C SER A 69 -20.75 4.06 33.00
N ARG A 70 -21.68 4.89 32.51
CA ARG A 70 -22.74 5.49 33.34
C ARG A 70 -23.97 5.87 32.53
#